data_AF-A0A2E1GR08-F1
#
_entry.id   AF-A0A2E1GR08-F1
#
_cell.length_a   1.000
_cell.length_b   1.000
_cell.length_c   1.000
_cell.angle_alpha   90.00
_cell.angle_beta   90.00
_cell.angle_gamma   90.00
#
_symmetry.space_group_name_H-M   'P 1'
#
loop_
_entity.id
_entity.type
_entity.pdbx_description
1 polymer ?
#
loop_
_entity_poly.entity_id
_entity_poly.type
_entity_poly.pdbx_seq_one_letter_code
_entity_poly.pdbx_strand_id
1 'polypeptide(L)'
;MIYRVRIIFDNDKDILRDIELKSSTNLEKFHKIILESFGIVGNELASFYKSNEKWEFIHEIPLVNFDNELESMKSLKIDSLLTLKESKLLYVYDYLNLNTFFIELVEVCKAIPNTKYPNIIFSEGEISLKNSN
;
A
#
# COMPACT_ATOMS: atom_id res chain seq x y z
N MET A 1 6.75 -14.07 -7.47
CA MET A 1 6.06 -14.74 -6.34
C MET A 1 4.75 -14.02 -6.09
N ILE A 2 3.87 -14.58 -5.26
CA ILE A 2 2.69 -13.88 -4.74
C ILE A 2 3.03 -13.39 -3.34
N TYR A 3 2.79 -12.11 -3.09
CA TYR A 3 2.85 -11.51 -1.77
C TYR A 3 1.45 -11.49 -1.20
N ARG A 4 1.31 -11.92 0.05
CA ARG A 4 0.12 -11.69 0.86
C ARG A 4 0.44 -10.54 1.80
N VAL A 5 -0.20 -9.40 1.56
CA VAL A 5 -0.02 -8.21 2.38
C VAL A 5 -1.29 -7.95 3.19
N ARG A 6 -1.11 -7.55 4.44
CA ARG A 6 -2.16 -6.99 5.28
C ARG A 6 -2.06 -5.48 5.23
N ILE A 7 -3.19 -4.81 5.02
CA ILE A 7 -3.29 -3.36 4.96
C ILE A 7 -4.30 -2.93 6.00
N ILE A 8 -3.89 -2.12 6.96
CA ILE A 8 -4.71 -1.65 8.08
C ILE A 8 -4.83 -0.14 7.96
N PHE A 9 -6.05 0.38 7.97
CA PHE A 9 -6.28 1.83 8.01
C PHE A 9 -6.09 2.34 9.44
N ASP A 10 -5.32 3.41 9.60
CA ASP A 10 -5.00 4.01 10.91
C ASP A 10 -6.19 4.82 11.44
N ASN A 11 -7.10 4.15 12.16
CA ASN A 11 -8.20 4.80 12.86
C ASN A 11 -8.64 3.97 14.09
N ASP A 12 -9.64 4.48 14.82
CA ASP A 12 -10.20 3.82 16.01
C ASP A 12 -11.07 2.58 15.71
N LYS A 13 -11.16 2.14 14.44
CA LYS A 13 -12.00 1.03 14.01
C LYS A 13 -11.12 -0.08 13.42
N ASP A 14 -11.56 -1.32 13.53
CA ASP A 14 -10.88 -2.43 12.86
C ASP A 14 -11.21 -2.43 11.36
N ILE A 15 -10.45 -1.65 10.57
CA ILE A 15 -10.60 -1.61 9.11
C ILE A 15 -9.34 -2.12 8.44
N LEU A 16 -9.42 -3.29 7.81
CA LEU A 16 -8.26 -3.90 7.16
C LEU A 16 -8.61 -4.77 5.94
N ARG A 17 -7.61 -4.99 5.09
CA ARG A 17 -7.68 -5.87 3.92
C ARG A 17 -6.47 -6.78 3.90
N ASP A 18 -6.68 -8.07 3.62
CA ASP A 18 -5.59 -8.95 3.19
C ASP A 18 -5.68 -9.15 1.68
N ILE A 19 -4.59 -8.80 0.99
CA ILE A 19 -4.53 -8.77 -0.47
C ILE A 19 -3.37 -9.66 -0.94
N GLU A 20 -3.67 -10.53 -1.89
CA GLU A 20 -2.67 -11.27 -2.63
C GLU A 20 -2.37 -10.56 -3.96
N LEU A 21 -1.10 -10.32 -4.24
CA LEU A 21 -0.65 -9.66 -5.46
C LEU A 21 0.72 -10.14 -5.90
N LYS A 22 1.06 -9.90 -7.17
CA LYS A 22 2.40 -10.25 -7.69
C LYS A 22 3.45 -9.41 -6.97
N SER A 23 4.54 -10.03 -6.52
CA SER A 23 5.68 -9.33 -5.89
C SER A 23 6.23 -8.22 -6.79
N SER A 24 6.19 -8.42 -8.10
CA SER A 24 6.64 -7.49 -9.13
C SER A 24 5.63 -6.39 -9.47
N THR A 25 4.55 -6.25 -8.70
CA THR A 25 3.57 -5.16 -8.88
C THR A 25 4.26 -3.82 -8.68
N ASN A 26 4.06 -2.91 -9.63
CA ASN A 26 4.54 -1.54 -9.54
C ASN A 26 3.78 -0.76 -8.44
N LEU A 27 4.44 0.16 -7.74
CA LEU A 27 3.83 0.88 -6.63
C LEU A 27 2.67 1.79 -7.06
N GLU A 28 2.67 2.36 -8.27
CA GLU A 28 1.54 3.15 -8.76
C GLU A 28 0.31 2.26 -8.96
N LYS A 29 0.53 1.03 -9.42
CA LYS A 29 -0.53 0.01 -9.48
C LYS A 29 -0.97 -0.42 -8.07
N PHE A 30 -0.03 -0.55 -7.13
CA PHE A 30 -0.35 -0.91 -5.76
C PHE A 30 -1.21 0.15 -5.07
N HIS A 31 -0.87 1.43 -5.24
CA HIS A 31 -1.68 2.58 -4.83
C HIS A 31 -3.14 2.43 -5.30
N LYS A 32 -3.37 2.16 -6.59
CA LYS A 32 -4.71 1.94 -7.16
C LYS A 32 -5.42 0.75 -6.51
N ILE A 33 -4.71 -0.35 -6.30
CA ILE A 33 -5.24 -1.56 -5.64
C ILE A 33 -5.69 -1.24 -4.21
N ILE A 34 -4.93 -0.43 -3.46
CA ILE A 34 -5.32 0.00 -2.11
C ILE A 34 -6.63 0.78 -2.18
N LEU A 35 -6.69 1.84 -2.99
CA LEU A 35 -7.89 2.67 -3.10
C LEU A 35 -9.13 1.84 -3.48
N GLU A 36 -9.01 0.98 -4.51
CA GLU A 36 -10.07 0.10 -4.96
C GLU A 36 -10.52 -0.88 -3.85
N SER A 37 -9.57 -1.48 -3.11
CA SER A 37 -9.87 -2.46 -2.07
C SER A 37 -10.61 -1.87 -0.86
N PHE A 38 -10.43 -0.58 -0.60
CA PHE A 38 -11.13 0.15 0.47
C PHE A 38 -12.34 0.93 -0.06
N GLY A 39 -12.65 0.87 -1.36
CA GLY A 39 -13.78 1.60 -1.95
C GLY A 39 -13.58 3.12 -2.01
N ILE A 40 -12.32 3.58 -2.01
CA ILE A 40 -11.96 5.00 -2.07
C ILE A 40 -12.01 5.45 -3.52
N VAL A 41 -12.81 6.48 -3.79
CA VAL A 41 -12.89 7.14 -5.10
C VAL A 41 -12.20 8.49 -5.00
N GLY A 42 -11.08 8.66 -5.71
CA GLY A 42 -10.33 9.91 -5.72
C GLY A 42 -9.00 9.78 -6.46
N ASN A 43 -8.32 10.91 -6.65
CA ASN A 43 -7.03 10.98 -7.34
C ASN A 43 -6.05 11.90 -6.62
N GLU A 44 -6.21 12.02 -5.30
CA GLU A 44 -5.32 12.82 -4.46
C GLU A 44 -3.90 12.26 -4.46
N LEU A 45 -2.93 13.13 -4.12
CA LEU A 45 -1.54 12.75 -3.98
C LEU A 45 -1.34 11.75 -2.84
N ALA A 46 -0.31 10.93 -2.97
CA ALA A 46 0.03 9.90 -2.01
C ALA A 46 1.54 9.62 -1.98
N SER A 47 1.99 8.99 -0.90
CA SER A 47 3.37 8.51 -0.74
C SER A 47 3.39 7.17 -0.02
N PHE A 48 4.34 6.31 -0.42
CA PHE A 48 4.79 5.20 0.42
C PHE A 48 6.01 5.65 1.21
N TYR A 49 6.13 5.17 2.45
CA TYR A 49 7.30 5.40 3.28
C TYR A 49 7.88 4.07 3.74
N LYS A 50 9.19 3.92 3.56
CA LYS A 50 9.94 2.85 4.18
C LYS A 50 10.33 3.28 5.59
N SER A 51 9.99 2.44 6.56
CA SER A 51 10.35 2.65 7.96
C SER A 51 11.33 1.57 8.44
N ASN A 52 12.23 1.93 9.35
CA ASN A 52 13.07 0.92 10.02
C ASN A 52 12.25 0.17 11.10
N GLU A 53 12.90 -0.75 11.82
CA GLU A 53 12.28 -1.52 12.91
C GLU A 53 11.71 -0.64 14.04
N LYS A 54 12.14 0.62 14.14
CA LYS A 54 11.65 1.62 15.11
C LYS A 54 10.55 2.54 14.54
N TRP A 55 10.03 2.23 13.35
CA TRP A 55 9.07 3.07 12.62
C TRP A 55 9.58 4.48 12.25
N GLU A 56 10.89 4.68 12.21
CA GLU A 56 11.46 5.97 11.77
C GLU A 56 11.44 6.06 10.25
N PHE A 57 11.00 7.19 9.71
CA PHE A 57 10.93 7.45 8.27
C PHE A 57 12.33 7.53 7.66
N ILE A 58 12.65 6.59 6.78
CA ILE A 58 13.96 6.55 6.11
C ILE A 58 13.87 7.17 4.72
N HIS A 59 12.79 6.82 3.99
CA HIS A 59 12.69 7.12 2.57
C HIS A 59 11.23 7.25 2.15
N GLU A 60 10.92 8.37 1.49
CA GLU A 60 9.62 8.65 0.88
C GLU A 60 9.64 8.29 -0.61
N ILE A 61 8.56 7.66 -1.08
CA ILE A 61 8.32 7.33 -2.48
C ILE A 61 6.98 7.96 -2.90
N PRO A 62 7.00 9.16 -3.51
CA PRO A 62 5.79 9.87 -3.88
C PRO A 62 5.14 9.32 -5.15
N LEU A 63 3.81 9.51 -5.25
CA LEU A 63 3.02 9.13 -6.42
C LEU A 63 3.50 9.86 -7.68
N VAL A 64 3.66 11.18 -7.56
CA VAL A 64 4.25 12.05 -8.57
C VAL A 64 5.46 12.71 -7.94
N ASN A 65 6.59 12.54 -8.60
CA ASN A 65 7.80 13.27 -8.26
C ASN A 65 7.95 14.45 -9.23
N PHE A 66 8.10 15.66 -8.66
CA PHE A 66 8.28 16.90 -9.43
C PHE A 66 9.76 17.26 -9.62
N ASP A 67 10.66 16.59 -8.92
CA ASP A 67 12.10 16.82 -8.99
C ASP A 67 12.78 15.61 -9.63
N ASN A 68 13.25 15.72 -10.87
CA ASN A 68 13.65 14.57 -11.72
C ASN A 68 14.74 13.64 -11.14
N GLU A 69 15.32 13.96 -9.99
CA GLU A 69 16.38 13.20 -9.32
C GLU A 69 15.87 12.14 -8.33
N LEU A 70 14.61 12.20 -7.89
CA LEU A 70 14.05 11.22 -6.93
C LEU A 70 13.27 10.08 -7.61
N GLU A 71 13.18 8.94 -6.92
CA GLU A 71 12.33 7.84 -7.36
C GLU A 71 10.85 8.16 -7.12
N SER A 72 9.96 7.58 -7.92
CA SER A 72 8.50 7.71 -7.77
C SER A 72 7.84 6.35 -7.75
N MET A 73 6.56 6.29 -7.39
CA MET A 73 5.79 5.04 -7.44
C MET A 73 5.84 4.36 -8.82
N LYS A 74 6.00 5.14 -9.90
CA LYS A 74 6.08 4.62 -11.27
C LYS A 74 7.40 3.88 -11.57
N SER A 75 8.50 4.19 -10.87
CA SER A 75 9.80 3.56 -11.13
C SER A 75 10.04 2.30 -10.29
N LEU A 76 9.31 2.11 -9.20
CA LEU A 76 9.57 1.05 -8.21
C LEU A 76 8.52 -0.06 -8.19
N LYS A 77 8.92 -1.22 -7.68
CA LYS A 77 8.06 -2.39 -7.46
C LYS A 77 7.91 -2.65 -5.97
N ILE A 78 6.88 -3.38 -5.58
CA ILE A 78 6.67 -3.74 -4.17
C ILE A 78 7.86 -4.53 -3.63
N ASP A 79 8.38 -5.49 -4.40
CA ASP A 79 9.52 -6.32 -3.97
C ASP A 79 10.87 -5.59 -3.85
N SER A 80 10.98 -4.33 -4.29
CA SER A 80 12.14 -3.49 -3.98
C SER A 80 12.04 -2.79 -2.62
N LEU A 81 10.84 -2.70 -2.03
CA LEU A 81 10.59 -2.03 -0.75
C LEU A 81 10.19 -2.99 0.37
N LEU A 82 9.44 -4.05 0.05
CA LEU A 82 8.92 -5.03 0.99
C LEU A 82 9.63 -6.37 0.82
N THR A 83 10.25 -6.84 1.90
CA THR A 83 10.85 -8.17 2.00
C THR A 83 10.48 -8.83 3.32
N LEU A 84 10.75 -10.13 3.51
CA LEU A 84 10.51 -10.79 4.80
C LEU A 84 11.34 -10.20 5.96
N LYS A 85 12.45 -9.50 5.66
CA LYS A 85 13.25 -8.78 6.66
C LYS A 85 12.74 -7.37 6.88
N GLU A 86 12.31 -6.71 5.81
CA GLU A 86 11.77 -5.36 5.80
C GLU A 86 10.29 -5.44 5.41
N SER A 87 9.48 -5.95 6.33
CA SER A 87 8.11 -6.39 6.03
C SER A 87 7.07 -5.29 6.19
N LYS A 88 7.47 -4.04 6.47
CA LYS A 88 6.56 -2.96 6.85
C LYS A 88 6.73 -1.73 5.96
N LEU A 89 5.62 -1.16 5.53
CA LEU A 89 5.53 0.15 4.88
C LEU A 89 4.39 0.96 5.48
N LEU A 90 4.52 2.28 5.39
CA LEU A 90 3.40 3.20 5.56
C LEU A 90 2.96 3.69 4.19
N TYR A 91 1.67 3.86 4.02
CA TYR A 91 1.08 4.48 2.85
C TYR A 91 0.18 5.61 3.31
N VAL A 92 0.46 6.83 2.86
CA VAL A 92 -0.33 8.02 3.20
C VAL A 92 -1.02 8.51 1.94
N TYR A 93 -2.33 8.62 1.99
CA TYR A 93 -3.18 9.11 0.93
C TYR A 93 -3.83 10.42 1.34
N ASP A 94 -3.88 11.39 0.42
CA ASP A 94 -4.42 12.73 0.65
C ASP A 94 -3.68 13.46 1.77
N TYR A 95 -2.74 14.34 1.39
CA TYR A 95 -1.92 15.09 2.34
C TYR A 95 -2.69 16.11 3.20
N LEU A 96 -3.94 16.44 2.86
CA LEU A 96 -4.75 17.31 3.69
C LEU A 96 -5.34 16.55 4.88
N ASN A 97 -5.79 15.32 4.64
CA ASN A 97 -6.43 14.47 5.64
C ASN A 97 -5.49 13.45 6.29
N LEU A 98 -4.30 13.23 5.71
CA LEU A 98 -3.27 12.30 6.19
C LEU A 98 -3.81 10.88 6.42
N ASN A 99 -4.63 10.38 5.49
CA ASN A 99 -5.22 9.04 5.59
C ASN A 99 -4.09 7.99 5.52
N THR A 100 -3.77 7.41 6.66
CA THR A 100 -2.57 6.56 6.81
C THR A 100 -2.97 5.10 6.84
N PHE A 101 -2.19 4.27 6.16
CA PHE A 101 -2.36 2.83 6.10
C PHE A 101 -1.04 2.14 6.48
N PHE A 102 -1.12 1.21 7.43
CA PHE A 102 -0.03 0.30 7.75
C PHE A 102 -0.09 -0.89 6.81
N ILE A 103 1.04 -1.21 6.17
CA ILE A 103 1.17 -2.33 5.24
C ILE A 103 2.20 -3.30 5.78
N GLU A 104 1.81 -4.56 5.93
CA GLU A 104 2.69 -5.63 6.36
C GLU A 104 2.73 -6.78 5.34
N LEU A 105 3.92 -7.23 4.94
CA LEU A 105 4.11 -8.47 4.19
C LEU A 105 4.00 -9.66 5.15
N VAL A 106 2.87 -10.36 5.09
CA VAL A 106 2.56 -11.51 5.95
C VAL A 106 3.21 -12.79 5.41
N GLU A 107 3.17 -12.99 4.09
CA GLU A 107 3.62 -14.24 3.48
C GLU A 107 4.09 -14.05 2.04
N VAL A 108 5.02 -14.91 1.61
CA VAL A 108 5.44 -15.05 0.20
C VAL A 108 5.16 -16.47 -0.26
N CYS A 109 4.27 -16.60 -1.26
CA CYS A 109 3.79 -17.90 -1.74
C CYS A 109 4.03 -18.07 -3.25
N LYS A 110 3.86 -19.30 -3.73
CA LYS A 110 3.76 -19.57 -5.17
C LYS A 110 2.38 -19.16 -5.68
N ALA A 111 2.30 -18.77 -6.96
CA ALA A 111 1.02 -18.47 -7.58
C ALA A 111 0.15 -19.73 -7.66
N ILE A 112 -1.09 -19.61 -7.21
CA ILE A 112 -2.09 -20.66 -7.33
C ILE A 112 -2.62 -20.68 -8.78
N PRO A 113 -2.63 -21.83 -9.46
CA PRO A 113 -3.21 -21.96 -10.81
C PRO A 113 -4.65 -21.45 -10.85
N ASN A 114 -5.04 -20.85 -11.98
CA ASN A 114 -6.39 -20.30 -12.22
C ASN A 114 -6.85 -19.18 -11.27
N THR A 115 -5.98 -18.65 -10.41
CA THR A 115 -6.28 -17.47 -9.58
C THR A 115 -5.90 -16.18 -10.30
N LYS A 116 -6.79 -15.19 -10.30
CA LYS A 116 -6.49 -13.84 -10.80
C LYS A 116 -5.93 -13.00 -9.66
N TYR A 117 -4.91 -12.18 -9.98
CA TYR A 117 -4.30 -11.26 -9.02
C TYR A 117 -4.41 -9.81 -9.54
N PRO A 118 -4.62 -8.82 -8.68
CA PRO A 118 -4.74 -8.94 -7.22
C PRO A 118 -6.03 -9.66 -6.79
N ASN A 119 -6.00 -10.27 -5.60
CA ASN A 119 -7.13 -10.98 -5.00
C ASN A 119 -7.28 -10.52 -3.54
N ILE A 120 -8.45 -10.02 -3.16
CA ILE A 120 -8.75 -9.68 -1.76
C ILE A 120 -9.24 -10.96 -1.09
N ILE A 121 -8.46 -11.49 -0.17
CA ILE A 121 -8.76 -12.76 0.50
C ILE A 121 -9.46 -12.55 1.85
N PHE A 122 -9.35 -11.34 2.42
CA PHE A 122 -10.05 -10.95 3.64
C PHE A 122 -10.33 -9.44 3.64
N SER A 123 -11.47 -9.05 4.20
CA SER A 123 -11.92 -7.67 4.29
C SER A 123 -12.76 -7.48 5.55
N GLU A 124 -12.40 -6.49 6.37
CA GLU A 124 -13.12 -6.11 7.58
C GLU A 124 -13.31 -4.59 7.65
N GLY A 125 -14.48 -4.13 8.09
CA GLY A 125 -14.81 -2.71 8.20
C GLY A 125 -14.97 -1.96 6.87
N GLU A 126 -15.62 -0.80 6.96
CA GLU A 126 -15.85 0.14 5.85
C GLU A 126 -15.23 1.49 6.16
N ILE A 127 -14.46 2.03 5.21
CA ILE A 127 -13.87 3.35 5.35
C ILE A 127 -14.91 4.42 5.06
N SER A 128 -14.88 5.50 5.83
CA SER A 128 -15.60 6.73 5.54
C SER A 128 -14.59 7.86 5.61
N LEU A 129 -14.10 8.28 4.44
CA LEU A 129 -13.23 9.44 4.34
C LEU A 129 -14.09 10.69 4.56
N LYS A 130 -13.58 11.62 5.37
CA LYS A 130 -14.18 12.95 5.44
C LYS A 130 -13.84 13.64 4.13
N ASN A 131 -14.83 13.83 3.26
CA ASN A 131 -14.65 14.72 2.12
C ASN A 131 -14.41 16.12 2.69
N SER A 132 -13.24 16.69 2.41
CA SER A 132 -12.99 18.11 2.63
C SER A 132 -13.97 18.88 1.75
N ASN A 133 -15.01 19.44 2.38
CA ASN A 133 -15.96 20.37 1.73
C ASN A 133 -15.24 21.66 1.33
#